data_AF-A0AAN0VWV5-F1
#
_entry.id   AF-A0AAN0VWV5-F1
#
_cell.length_a   1.000
_cell.length_b   1.000
_cell.length_c   1.000
_cell.angle_alpha   90.00
_cell.angle_beta   90.00
_cell.angle_gamma   90.00
#
_symmetry.space_group_name_H-M   'P 1'
#
loop_
_entity.id
_entity.type
_entity.pdbx_description
1 polymer ?
#
loop_
_entity_poly.entity_id
_entity_poly.type
_entity_poly.pdbx_seq_one_letter_code
_entity_poly.pdbx_strand_id
1 'polypeptide(L)'
;MSPTEIPKEILEAFKVPVLFKIVAWFSTSLICALGIYASFHWGDWIHFARAGAVIVVLSLALEASGYIDKYLDKILNMINEISPEIVLKQVMKNKHMYGLKGNESKEQLVQIARKENSRRLTDIGNVASNQFYKNLRRTEFTIATIGTLIWGFGDLLEALIPLSA
;
A
#
# COMPACT_ATOMS: atom_id res chain seq x y z
N MET A 1 -14.60 17.89 -21.77
CA MET A 1 -13.31 17.16 -21.79
C MET A 1 -13.62 15.69 -21.95
N SER A 2 -12.98 15.05 -22.93
CA SER A 2 -13.02 13.60 -23.11
C SER A 2 -12.60 12.93 -21.79
N PRO A 3 -13.28 11.86 -21.34
CA PRO A 3 -13.01 11.19 -20.05
C PRO A 3 -11.68 10.40 -20.01
N THR A 4 -10.73 10.67 -20.90
CA THR A 4 -9.64 9.73 -21.26
C THR A 4 -8.22 10.17 -20.89
N GLU A 5 -8.01 11.27 -20.18
CA GLU A 5 -6.66 11.64 -19.75
C GLU A 5 -6.61 11.78 -18.23
N ILE A 6 -6.69 10.62 -17.57
CA ILE A 6 -6.18 10.51 -16.20
C ILE A 6 -4.68 10.81 -16.28
N PRO A 7 -4.16 11.85 -15.59
CA PRO A 7 -2.75 12.22 -15.62
C PRO A 7 -1.86 11.00 -15.33
N LYS A 8 -0.76 10.87 -16.08
CA LYS A 8 0.16 9.73 -15.92
C LYS A 8 0.67 9.62 -14.49
N GLU A 9 0.82 10.73 -13.77
CA GLU A 9 1.21 10.72 -12.35
C GLU A 9 0.17 10.02 -11.47
N ILE A 10 -1.13 10.17 -11.74
CA ILE A 10 -2.19 9.48 -11.00
C ILE A 10 -2.13 7.96 -11.28
N LEU A 11 -1.89 7.58 -12.53
CA LEU A 11 -1.74 6.18 -12.94
C LEU A 11 -0.49 5.53 -12.30
N GLU A 12 0.61 6.27 -12.17
CA GLU A 12 1.80 5.84 -11.43
C GLU A 12 1.55 5.76 -9.91
N ALA A 13 0.74 6.68 -9.37
CA ALA A 13 0.29 6.65 -7.98
C ALA A 13 -0.61 5.44 -7.64
N PHE A 14 -1.19 4.75 -8.62
CA PHE A 14 -1.89 3.49 -8.37
C PHE A 14 -0.97 2.25 -8.44
N LYS A 15 0.28 2.38 -8.90
CA LYS A 15 1.22 1.23 -9.08
C LYS A 15 2.04 0.88 -7.85
N VAL A 16 2.30 1.81 -6.94
CA VAL A 16 3.12 1.56 -5.73
C VAL A 16 2.57 0.48 -4.78
N PRO A 17 1.24 0.29 -4.56
CA PRO A 17 0.79 -0.87 -3.77
C PRO A 17 1.16 -2.21 -4.42
N VAL A 18 1.35 -2.23 -5.74
CA VAL A 18 1.80 -3.43 -6.47
C VAL A 18 3.31 -3.59 -6.31
N LEU A 19 4.08 -2.51 -6.45
CA LEU A 19 5.53 -2.55 -6.27
C LEU A 19 5.91 -3.01 -4.86
N PHE A 20 5.25 -2.48 -3.82
CA PHE A 20 5.48 -2.91 -2.44
C PHE A 20 5.23 -4.42 -2.27
N LYS A 21 4.10 -4.91 -2.79
CA LYS A 21 3.80 -6.36 -2.77
C LYS A 21 4.87 -7.17 -3.49
N ILE A 22 5.32 -6.72 -4.66
CA ILE A 22 6.37 -7.40 -5.43
C ILE A 22 7.66 -7.45 -4.63
N VAL A 23 8.10 -6.32 -4.06
CA VAL A 23 9.33 -6.24 -3.28
C VAL A 23 9.25 -7.11 -2.03
N ALA A 24 8.12 -7.08 -1.31
CA ALA A 24 7.90 -7.92 -0.13
C ALA A 24 7.97 -9.41 -0.47
N TRP A 25 7.22 -9.86 -1.49
CA TRP A 25 7.25 -11.25 -1.95
C TRP A 25 8.61 -11.68 -2.46
N PHE A 26 9.28 -10.84 -3.25
CA PHE A 26 10.62 -11.10 -3.75
C PHE A 26 11.62 -11.28 -2.61
N SER A 27 11.57 -10.40 -1.60
CA SER A 27 12.44 -10.46 -0.43
C SER A 27 12.18 -11.73 0.39
N THR A 28 10.92 -12.10 0.61
CA THR A 28 10.54 -13.36 1.28
C THR A 28 11.04 -14.58 0.52
N SER A 29 10.83 -14.65 -0.80
CA SER A 29 11.30 -15.75 -1.62
C SER A 29 12.83 -15.87 -1.62
N LEU A 30 13.54 -14.74 -1.67
CA LEU A 30 15.00 -14.71 -1.61
C LEU A 30 15.51 -15.24 -0.26
N ILE A 31 14.92 -14.81 0.86
CA ILE A 31 15.28 -15.29 2.19
C ILE A 31 15.03 -16.80 2.32
N CYS A 32 13.89 -17.30 1.82
CA CYS A 32 13.61 -18.74 1.78
C CYS A 32 14.67 -19.49 0.97
N ALA A 33 15.00 -19.03 -0.23
CA ALA A 33 15.97 -19.68 -1.10
C ALA A 33 17.38 -19.72 -0.46
N LEU A 34 17.79 -18.62 0.18
CA LEU A 34 19.06 -18.56 0.92
C LEU A 34 19.05 -19.49 2.14
N GLY A 35 17.94 -19.56 2.87
CA GLY A 35 17.79 -20.48 3.99
C GLY A 35 17.90 -21.94 3.58
N ILE A 36 17.23 -22.32 2.48
CA ILE A 36 17.32 -23.67 1.90
C ILE A 36 18.75 -23.97 1.45
N TYR A 37 19.36 -23.06 0.68
CA TYR A 37 20.74 -23.22 0.20
C TYR A 37 21.73 -23.37 1.34
N ALA A 38 21.61 -22.54 2.38
CA ALA A 38 22.43 -22.65 3.59
C ALA A 38 22.24 -24.01 4.26
N SER A 39 20.99 -24.46 4.43
CA SER A 39 20.72 -25.77 5.02
C SER A 39 21.40 -26.91 4.27
N PHE A 40 21.36 -26.92 2.94
CA PHE A 40 22.11 -27.90 2.14
C PHE A 40 23.62 -27.80 2.30
N HIS A 41 24.17 -26.58 2.36
CA HIS A 41 25.61 -26.37 2.44
C HIS A 41 26.20 -26.80 3.80
N TRP A 42 25.46 -26.59 4.88
CA TRP A 42 25.88 -26.93 6.25
C TRP A 42 25.33 -28.27 6.76
N GLY A 43 24.45 -28.93 6.00
CA GLY A 43 23.89 -30.24 6.33
C GLY A 43 22.90 -30.21 7.49
N ASP A 44 22.21 -29.09 7.72
CA ASP A 44 21.26 -28.91 8.82
C ASP A 44 20.13 -27.93 8.45
N TRP A 45 18.88 -28.35 8.65
CA TRP A 45 17.69 -27.54 8.42
C TRP A 45 17.47 -26.40 9.43
N ILE A 46 18.26 -26.30 10.51
CA ILE A 46 18.21 -25.17 11.47
C ILE A 46 18.36 -23.82 10.75
N HIS A 47 19.17 -23.74 9.69
CA HIS A 47 19.35 -22.49 8.93
C HIS A 47 18.07 -22.04 8.22
N PHE A 48 17.27 -22.97 7.72
CA PHE A 48 15.98 -22.67 7.13
C PHE A 48 14.97 -22.19 8.18
N ALA A 49 14.92 -22.81 9.36
CA ALA A 49 14.10 -22.33 10.47
C ALA A 49 14.48 -20.89 10.88
N ARG A 50 15.77 -20.57 10.95
CA ARG A 50 16.25 -19.19 11.22
C ARG A 50 15.84 -18.20 10.13
N ALA A 51 15.83 -18.61 8.87
CA ALA A 51 15.33 -17.77 7.77
C ALA A 51 13.84 -17.41 7.96
N GLY A 52 13.04 -18.35 8.50
CA GLY A 52 11.66 -18.08 8.92
C GLY A 52 11.53 -16.94 9.93
N ALA A 53 12.37 -16.92 10.97
CA ALA A 53 12.37 -15.83 11.96
C ALA A 53 12.72 -14.48 11.32
N VAL A 54 13.68 -14.45 10.39
CA VAL A 54 14.05 -13.24 9.65
C VAL A 54 12.87 -12.72 8.82
N ILE A 55 12.09 -13.60 8.19
CA ILE A 55 10.88 -13.22 7.44
C ILE A 55 9.85 -12.56 8.37
N VAL A 56 9.65 -13.10 9.58
CA VAL A 56 8.73 -12.50 10.58
C VAL A 56 9.21 -11.10 10.96
N VAL A 57 10.49 -10.94 11.31
CA VAL A 57 11.06 -9.63 11.67
C VAL A 57 10.93 -8.64 10.52
N LEU A 58 11.16 -9.08 9.28
CA LEU A 58 11.01 -8.23 8.09
C LEU A 58 9.56 -7.75 7.93
N SER A 59 8.57 -8.62 8.13
CA SER A 59 7.15 -8.24 8.02
C SER A 59 6.77 -7.16 9.04
N LEU A 60 7.26 -7.27 10.29
CA LEU A 60 7.02 -6.27 11.33
C LEU A 60 7.76 -4.96 11.06
N ALA A 61 9.00 -5.03 10.55
CA ALA A 61 9.79 -3.86 10.21
C ALA A 61 9.17 -3.05 9.05
N LEU A 62 8.57 -3.75 8.07
CA LEU A 62 7.85 -3.11 6.97
C LEU A 62 6.62 -2.35 7.47
N GLU A 63 5.84 -2.94 8.38
CA GLU A 63 4.70 -2.27 9.02
C GLU A 63 5.16 -1.05 9.84
N ALA A 64 6.23 -1.20 10.63
CA ALA A 64 6.76 -0.12 11.47
C ALA A 64 7.39 1.06 10.68
N SER A 65 7.79 0.84 9.42
CA SER A 65 8.50 1.84 8.62
C SER A 65 7.65 3.09 8.28
N GLY A 66 6.32 3.01 8.39
CA GLY A 66 5.40 4.10 8.04
C GLY A 66 5.48 4.52 6.57
N TYR A 67 6.07 3.67 5.71
CA TYR A 67 6.22 3.96 4.28
C TYR A 67 4.87 4.21 3.59
N ILE A 68 3.83 3.50 4.03
CA ILE A 68 2.47 3.59 3.51
C ILE A 68 1.86 4.97 3.79
N ASP A 69 2.06 5.50 4.99
CA ASP A 69 1.50 6.79 5.40
C ASP A 69 2.08 7.91 4.54
N LYS A 70 3.41 7.93 4.40
CA LYS A 70 4.13 8.87 3.53
C LYS A 70 3.66 8.77 2.08
N TYR A 71 3.31 7.58 1.65
CA TYR A 71 2.82 7.33 0.30
C TYR A 71 1.39 7.86 0.09
N LEU A 72 0.49 7.61 1.03
CA LEU A 72 -0.87 8.16 1.01
C LEU A 72 -0.86 9.68 1.03
N ASP A 73 -0.01 10.30 1.85
CA ASP A 73 0.17 11.75 1.90
C ASP A 73 0.61 12.30 0.53
N LYS A 74 1.54 11.62 -0.15
CA LYS A 74 1.97 12.02 -1.51
C LYS A 74 0.82 11.98 -2.51
N ILE A 75 0.00 10.93 -2.49
CA ILE A 75 -1.18 10.83 -3.36
C ILE A 75 -2.16 11.97 -3.06
N LEU A 76 -2.47 12.21 -1.80
CA LEU A 76 -3.43 13.23 -1.40
C LEU A 76 -2.96 14.63 -1.81
N ASN A 77 -1.67 14.91 -1.67
CA ASN A 77 -1.08 16.17 -2.12
C ASN A 77 -1.21 16.36 -3.64
N MET A 78 -0.95 15.32 -4.44
CA MET A 78 -1.15 15.39 -5.90
C MET A 78 -2.62 15.62 -6.29
N ILE A 79 -3.56 14.95 -5.63
CA ILE A 79 -5.00 15.14 -5.90
C ILE A 79 -5.42 16.57 -5.51
N ASN A 80 -4.87 17.11 -4.41
CA ASN A 80 -5.17 18.47 -3.95
C ASN A 80 -4.78 19.55 -4.97
N GLU A 81 -3.71 19.34 -5.75
CA GLU A 81 -3.27 20.28 -6.78
C GLU A 81 -4.19 20.29 -8.02
N ILE A 82 -4.74 19.14 -8.41
CA ILE A 82 -5.52 18.97 -9.66
C ILE A 82 -7.01 19.29 -9.45
N SER A 83 -7.52 19.08 -8.24
CA SER A 83 -8.94 19.10 -7.94
C SER A 83 -9.65 20.48 -7.89
N PRO A 84 -9.01 21.64 -7.57
CA PRO A 84 -9.75 22.88 -7.33
C PRO A 84 -10.57 23.37 -8.53
N GLU A 85 -10.00 23.30 -9.74
CA GLU A 85 -10.70 23.70 -10.97
C GLU A 85 -11.82 22.74 -11.36
N ILE A 86 -11.61 21.44 -11.15
CA ILE A 86 -12.60 20.40 -11.46
C ILE A 86 -13.80 20.55 -10.53
N VAL A 87 -13.56 20.74 -9.24
CA VAL A 87 -14.60 20.95 -8.24
C VAL A 87 -15.34 22.27 -8.53
N LEU A 88 -14.64 23.34 -8.92
CA LEU A 88 -15.28 24.59 -9.30
C LEU A 88 -16.25 24.41 -10.49
N LYS A 89 -15.81 23.73 -11.57
CA LYS A 89 -16.68 23.43 -12.71
C LYS A 89 -17.91 22.60 -12.31
N GLN A 90 -17.74 21.69 -11.36
CA GLN A 90 -18.84 20.85 -10.87
C GLN A 90 -19.83 21.63 -9.98
N VAL A 91 -19.34 22.49 -9.08
CA VAL A 91 -20.16 23.40 -8.27
C VAL A 91 -20.97 24.33 -9.17
N MET A 92 -20.35 24.86 -10.24
CA MET A 92 -21.04 25.69 -11.23
C MET A 92 -22.09 24.94 -12.05
N LYS A 93 -21.89 23.63 -12.30
CA LYS A 93 -22.86 22.79 -13.01
C LYS A 93 -24.05 22.41 -12.12
N ASN A 94 -23.79 22.15 -10.84
CA ASN A 94 -24.79 21.65 -9.88
C ASN A 94 -25.15 22.69 -8.81
N LYS A 95 -25.43 23.92 -9.23
CA LYS A 95 -25.72 25.06 -8.34
C LYS A 95 -26.78 24.77 -7.27
N HIS A 96 -27.82 24.03 -7.65
CA HIS A 96 -28.94 23.68 -6.78
C HIS A 96 -28.53 22.82 -5.57
N MET A 97 -27.50 21.96 -5.70
CA MET A 97 -27.01 21.13 -4.59
C MET A 97 -26.30 21.93 -3.50
N TYR A 98 -25.83 23.13 -3.84
CA TYR A 98 -25.07 24.00 -2.96
C TYR A 98 -25.88 25.24 -2.51
N GLY A 99 -27.19 25.27 -2.81
CA GLY A 99 -28.07 26.40 -2.45
C GLY A 99 -27.75 27.70 -3.18
N LEU A 100 -27.08 27.62 -4.33
CA LEU A 100 -26.66 28.79 -5.12
C LEU A 100 -27.85 29.32 -5.94
N LYS A 101 -28.16 30.61 -5.75
CA LYS A 101 -29.20 31.41 -6.41
C LYS A 101 -28.75 32.02 -7.74
N GLY A 102 -27.47 31.93 -8.10
CA GLY A 102 -26.94 32.29 -9.42
C GLY A 102 -26.37 33.71 -9.54
N ASN A 103 -26.44 34.50 -8.47
CA ASN A 103 -25.93 35.86 -8.33
C ASN A 103 -24.70 35.95 -7.40
N GLU A 104 -24.03 34.83 -7.14
CA GLU A 104 -22.86 34.76 -6.27
C GLU A 104 -21.62 35.35 -6.93
N SER A 105 -20.78 35.96 -6.11
CA SER A 105 -19.48 36.45 -6.58
C SER A 105 -18.56 35.27 -6.96
N LYS A 106 -17.64 35.52 -7.88
CA LYS A 106 -16.63 34.51 -8.26
C LYS A 106 -15.82 34.04 -7.04
N GLU A 107 -15.57 34.92 -6.09
CA GLU A 107 -14.86 34.59 -4.85
C GLU A 107 -15.66 33.62 -3.96
N GLN A 108 -16.97 33.83 -3.82
CA GLN A 108 -17.85 32.92 -3.08
C GLN A 108 -17.87 31.52 -3.71
N LEU A 109 -17.95 31.44 -5.03
CA LEU A 109 -17.89 30.16 -5.76
C LEU A 109 -16.56 29.44 -5.54
N VAL A 110 -15.44 30.17 -5.54
CA VAL A 110 -14.11 29.60 -5.29
C VAL A 110 -13.97 29.11 -3.84
N GLN A 111 -14.51 29.84 -2.86
CA GLN A 111 -14.50 29.38 -1.46
C GLN A 111 -15.32 28.10 -1.26
N ILE A 112 -16.50 28.02 -1.88
CA ILE A 112 -17.35 26.82 -1.83
C ILE A 112 -16.63 25.66 -2.51
N ALA A 113 -16.02 25.89 -3.67
CA ALA A 113 -15.25 24.86 -4.37
C ALA A 113 -14.05 24.38 -3.55
N ARG A 114 -13.33 25.27 -2.85
CA ARG A 114 -12.21 24.89 -1.97
C ARG A 114 -12.69 24.07 -0.77
N LYS A 115 -13.77 24.47 -0.12
CA LYS A 115 -14.34 23.75 1.02
C LYS A 115 -14.82 22.35 0.62
N GLU A 116 -15.52 22.25 -0.50
CA GLU A 116 -15.98 20.98 -1.06
C GLU A 116 -14.80 20.09 -1.48
N ASN A 117 -13.77 20.68 -2.11
CA ASN A 117 -12.56 19.96 -2.47
C ASN A 117 -11.87 19.38 -1.22
N SER A 118 -11.67 20.19 -0.19
CA SER A 118 -11.07 19.75 1.07
C SER A 118 -11.85 18.60 1.71
N ARG A 119 -13.19 18.68 1.73
CA ARG A 119 -14.04 17.58 2.22
C ARG A 119 -13.84 16.30 1.41
N ARG A 120 -13.87 16.40 0.07
CA ARG A 120 -13.68 15.24 -0.81
C ARG A 120 -12.31 14.63 -0.68
N LEU A 121 -11.27 15.43 -0.52
CA LEU A 121 -9.92 14.94 -0.28
C LEU A 121 -9.82 14.16 1.01
N THR A 122 -10.45 14.64 2.09
CA THR A 122 -10.52 13.91 3.36
C THR A 122 -11.29 12.60 3.20
N ASP A 123 -12.44 12.61 2.53
CA ASP A 123 -13.25 11.40 2.31
C ASP A 123 -12.51 10.38 1.41
N ILE A 124 -11.92 10.82 0.31
CA ILE A 124 -11.09 10.00 -0.58
C ILE A 124 -9.88 9.46 0.17
N GLY A 125 -9.22 10.29 0.97
CA GLY A 125 -8.09 9.89 1.81
C GLY A 125 -8.46 8.80 2.78
N ASN A 126 -9.58 8.95 3.50
CA ASN A 126 -10.07 7.94 4.44
C ASN A 126 -10.42 6.61 3.75
N VAL A 127 -11.12 6.66 2.61
CA VAL A 127 -11.50 5.46 1.86
C VAL A 127 -10.28 4.76 1.26
N ALA A 128 -9.39 5.54 0.61
CA ALA A 128 -8.15 5.02 0.05
C ALA A 128 -7.29 4.40 1.15
N SER A 129 -7.02 5.15 2.22
CA SER A 129 -6.26 4.69 3.39
C SER A 129 -6.78 3.36 3.93
N ASN A 130 -8.09 3.27 4.21
CA ASN A 130 -8.71 2.03 4.68
C ASN A 130 -8.53 0.85 3.70
N GLN A 131 -8.69 1.08 2.40
CA GLN A 131 -8.55 0.04 1.40
C GLN A 131 -7.08 -0.40 1.21
N PHE A 132 -6.15 0.55 1.27
CA PHE A 132 -4.71 0.30 1.21
C PHE A 132 -4.25 -0.51 2.43
N TYR A 133 -4.57 -0.07 3.64
CA TYR A 133 -4.22 -0.80 4.87
C TYR A 133 -4.82 -2.20 4.88
N LYS A 134 -6.08 -2.39 4.46
CA LYS A 134 -6.71 -3.72 4.42
C LYS A 134 -5.95 -4.69 3.51
N ASN A 135 -5.52 -4.23 2.34
CA ASN A 135 -4.79 -5.07 1.38
C ASN A 135 -3.34 -5.34 1.80
N LEU A 136 -2.67 -4.35 2.39
CA LEU A 136 -1.29 -4.46 2.85
C LEU A 136 -1.21 -5.34 4.10
N ARG A 137 -2.06 -5.09 5.09
CA ARG A 137 -2.18 -5.91 6.29
C ARG A 137 -2.43 -7.38 5.98
N ARG A 138 -3.25 -7.67 4.95
CA ARG A 138 -3.44 -9.06 4.48
C ARG A 138 -2.16 -9.68 3.94
N THR A 139 -1.36 -8.91 3.20
CA THR A 139 -0.08 -9.38 2.64
C THR A 139 0.95 -9.59 3.76
N GLU A 140 1.10 -8.61 4.65
CA GLU A 140 1.99 -8.68 5.82
C GLU A 140 1.63 -9.86 6.72
N PHE A 141 0.34 -10.02 7.04
CA PHE A 141 -0.15 -11.16 7.83
C PHE A 141 0.15 -12.50 7.16
N THR A 142 0.01 -12.59 5.84
CA THR A 142 0.34 -13.81 5.09
C THR A 142 1.83 -14.11 5.16
N ILE A 143 2.69 -13.11 4.96
CA ILE A 143 4.15 -13.26 5.03
C ILE A 143 4.58 -13.63 6.46
N ALA A 144 4.03 -12.97 7.48
CA ALA A 144 4.30 -13.28 8.88
C ALA A 144 3.87 -14.72 9.24
N THR A 145 2.72 -15.16 8.72
CA THR A 145 2.23 -16.53 8.92
C THR A 145 3.18 -17.55 8.28
N ILE A 146 3.59 -17.31 7.03
CA ILE A 146 4.58 -18.15 6.34
C ILE A 146 5.90 -18.20 7.12
N GLY A 147 6.42 -17.03 7.52
CA GLY A 147 7.65 -16.93 8.29
C GLY A 147 7.56 -17.68 9.63
N THR A 148 6.42 -17.59 10.31
CA THR A 148 6.18 -18.30 11.58
C THR A 148 6.12 -19.81 11.38
N LEU A 149 5.46 -20.28 10.32
CA LEU A 149 5.42 -21.70 9.99
C LEU A 149 6.82 -22.24 9.66
N ILE A 150 7.59 -21.52 8.84
CA ILE A 150 8.97 -21.90 8.53
C ILE A 150 9.82 -21.86 9.79
N TRP A 151 9.64 -20.87 10.64
CA TRP A 151 10.42 -20.75 11.87
C TRP A 151 10.15 -21.87 12.87
N GLY A 152 8.87 -22.21 13.07
CA GLY A 152 8.46 -23.22 14.05
C GLY A 152 8.62 -24.66 13.58
N PHE A 153 8.68 -24.92 12.27
CA PHE A 153 8.69 -26.28 11.72
C PHE A 153 9.81 -26.53 10.70
N GLY A 154 10.65 -25.54 10.39
CA GLY A 154 11.66 -25.64 9.34
C GLY A 154 12.75 -26.67 9.65
N ASP A 155 13.08 -26.85 10.92
CA ASP A 155 14.04 -27.84 11.42
C ASP A 155 13.52 -29.28 11.32
N LEU A 156 12.20 -29.47 11.43
CA LEU A 156 11.57 -30.79 11.26
C LEU A 156 11.71 -31.35 9.84
N LEU A 157 12.13 -30.54 8.86
CA LEU A 157 12.46 -31.05 7.53
C LEU A 157 13.59 -32.07 7.56
N GLU A 158 14.46 -32.06 8.57
CA GLU A 158 15.51 -33.09 8.74
C GLU A 158 14.92 -34.49 8.88
N ALA A 159 13.74 -34.62 9.53
CA ALA A 159 13.07 -35.91 9.67
C ALA A 159 12.50 -36.45 8.35
N LEU A 160 12.27 -35.58 7.36
CA LEU A 160 11.69 -35.93 6.06
C LEU A 160 12.76 -36.02 4.96
N ILE A 161 13.76 -35.14 5.02
CA ILE A 161 14.84 -34.97 4.05
C ILE A 161 16.14 -34.87 4.85
N PRO A 162 16.68 -36.01 5.32
CA PRO A 162 17.94 -36.00 6.04
C PRO A 162 19.06 -35.51 5.12
N LEU A 163 19.81 -34.52 5.59
CA LEU A 163 20.93 -33.93 4.84
C LEU A 163 22.27 -34.57 5.20
N SER A 164 22.29 -35.28 6.32
CA SER A 164 23.40 -36.13 6.72
C SER A 164 23.09 -37.59 6.35
N ALA A 165 23.86 -38.12 5.38
CA ALA A 165 23.99 -39.55 5.12
C ALA A 165 25.41 -39.99 5.50
#